data_AF-A0A0J5LUB7-F1
#
_entry.id   AF-A0A0J5LUB7-F1
#
_cell.length_a   1.000
_cell.length_b   1.000
_cell.length_c   1.000
_cell.angle_alpha   90.00
_cell.angle_beta   90.00
_cell.angle_gamma   90.00
#
_symmetry.space_group_name_H-M   'P 1'
#
loop_
_entity.id
_entity.type
_entity.pdbx_description
1 polymer ?
#
loop_
_entity_poly.entity_id
_entity_poly.type
_entity_poly.pdbx_seq_one_letter_code
_entity_poly.pdbx_strand_id
1 'polypeptide(L)'
;MVLNIILIALCSGTVLASTGPEAAKRTYAQNYKDMVLAACIATAYANEKGAAVDAGSSVTALREWTYYDMEKSPDAIRSLVDRYLARDYYNPLAESEVRSIKFDLLKCFDLYHSDELAAQIRQMVLDPERTSRQ
;
A
#
# COMPACT_ATOMS: atom_id res chain seq x y z
N MET A 1 8.22 -67.75 0.86
CA MET A 1 7.06 -67.20 0.14
C MET A 1 6.84 -65.78 0.65
N VAL A 2 7.14 -64.84 -0.25
CA VAL A 2 7.16 -63.37 -0.25
C VAL A 2 6.59 -62.63 0.98
N LEU A 3 7.46 -61.83 1.62
CA LEU A 3 7.12 -60.80 2.60
C LEU A 3 6.63 -59.55 1.84
N ASN A 4 5.35 -59.21 1.99
CA ASN A 4 4.68 -58.14 1.26
C ASN A 4 4.91 -56.79 1.97
N ILE A 5 5.84 -55.98 1.49
CA ILE A 5 6.06 -54.61 1.99
C ILE A 5 5.03 -53.70 1.31
N ILE A 6 4.05 -53.22 2.07
CA ILE A 6 3.10 -52.20 1.62
C ILE A 6 3.84 -50.86 1.56
N LEU A 7 4.13 -50.40 0.34
CA LEU A 7 4.71 -49.08 0.09
C LEU A 7 3.61 -48.02 0.21
N ILE A 8 3.53 -47.36 1.38
CA ILE A 8 2.65 -46.20 1.57
C ILE A 8 3.27 -45.02 0.81
N ALA A 9 2.69 -44.68 -0.34
CA ALA A 9 3.04 -43.46 -1.07
C ALA A 9 2.55 -42.24 -0.28
N LEU A 10 3.48 -41.58 0.41
CA LEU A 10 3.26 -40.25 0.97
C LEU A 10 3.14 -39.26 -0.20
N CYS A 11 1.93 -38.88 -0.57
CA CYS A 11 1.70 -37.67 -1.35
C CYS A 11 2.17 -36.48 -0.51
N SER A 12 3.41 -36.04 -0.73
CA SER A 12 3.87 -34.72 -0.28
C SER A 12 3.01 -33.68 -1.00
N GLY A 13 1.94 -33.23 -0.36
CA GLY A 13 1.20 -32.05 -0.79
C GLY A 13 2.15 -30.86 -0.73
N THR A 14 2.65 -30.42 -1.88
CA THR A 14 3.34 -29.14 -1.96
C THR A 14 2.33 -28.06 -1.59
N VAL A 15 2.55 -27.36 -0.48
CA VAL A 15 1.90 -26.08 -0.22
C VAL A 15 2.31 -25.19 -1.38
N LEU A 16 1.42 -24.98 -2.34
CA LEU A 16 1.61 -23.98 -3.39
C LEU A 16 1.83 -22.65 -2.67
N ALA A 17 3.07 -22.17 -2.66
CA ALA A 17 3.37 -20.81 -2.23
C ALA A 17 2.46 -19.89 -3.06
N SER A 18 1.60 -19.12 -2.40
CA SER A 18 0.72 -18.16 -3.06
C SER A 18 1.59 -17.23 -3.91
N THR A 19 1.55 -17.37 -5.23
CA THR A 19 2.31 -16.56 -6.19
C THR A 19 1.68 -15.19 -6.47
N GLY A 20 0.59 -14.84 -5.79
CA GLY A 20 -0.13 -13.57 -5.94
C GLY A 20 0.26 -12.51 -4.92
N PRO A 21 -0.27 -11.28 -5.06
CA PRO A 21 0.02 -10.17 -4.16
C PRO A 21 -0.25 -10.50 -2.69
N GLU A 22 0.68 -10.13 -1.82
CA GLU A 22 0.54 -10.28 -0.37
C GLU A 22 -0.53 -9.36 0.22
N ALA A 23 -0.95 -8.32 -0.52
CA ALA A 23 -2.07 -7.44 -0.15
C ALA A 23 -3.33 -8.23 0.20
N ALA A 24 -3.62 -9.33 -0.52
CA ALA A 24 -4.78 -10.17 -0.25
C ALA A 24 -4.78 -10.85 1.14
N LYS A 25 -3.63 -10.87 1.83
CA LYS A 25 -3.47 -11.45 3.18
C LYS A 25 -3.41 -10.38 4.28
N ARG A 26 -3.30 -9.11 3.91
CA ARG A 26 -3.26 -7.97 4.85
C ARG A 26 -4.66 -7.60 5.31
N THR A 27 -4.73 -6.84 6.39
CA THR A 27 -6.01 -6.28 6.85
C THR A 27 -6.48 -5.15 5.92
N TYR A 28 -7.78 -4.85 5.95
CA TYR A 28 -8.33 -3.72 5.20
C TYR A 28 -7.65 -2.41 5.58
N ALA A 29 -7.36 -2.19 6.87
CA ALA A 29 -6.61 -1.01 7.31
C ALA A 29 -5.22 -0.92 6.67
N GLN A 30 -4.48 -2.03 6.62
CA GLN A 30 -3.16 -2.06 5.97
C GLN A 30 -3.25 -1.78 4.47
N ASN A 31 -4.19 -2.40 3.76
CA ASN A 31 -4.36 -2.17 2.33
C ASN A 31 -4.85 -0.76 2.01
N TYR A 32 -5.73 -0.18 2.84
CA TYR A 32 -6.10 1.23 2.72
C TYR A 32 -4.88 2.14 2.92
N LYS A 33 -4.05 1.85 3.92
CA LYS A 33 -2.82 2.61 4.21
C LYS A 33 -1.85 2.58 3.02
N ASP A 34 -1.64 1.40 2.43
CA ASP A 34 -0.82 1.20 1.24
C ASP A 34 -1.42 1.93 0.02
N MET A 35 -2.76 1.95 -0.09
CA MET A 35 -3.48 2.68 -1.14
C MET A 35 -3.25 4.19 -1.03
N VAL A 36 -3.27 4.76 0.18
CA VAL A 36 -2.97 6.19 0.37
C VAL A 36 -1.51 6.51 0.03
N LEU A 37 -0.55 5.65 0.39
CA LEU A 37 0.85 5.82 0.01
C LEU A 37 1.02 5.81 -1.52
N ALA A 38 0.40 4.85 -2.20
CA ALA A 38 0.43 4.77 -3.67
C ALA A 38 -0.20 6.02 -4.31
N ALA A 39 -1.30 6.54 -3.76
CA ALA A 39 -1.91 7.78 -4.23
C ALA A 39 -0.99 9.01 -4.01
N CYS A 40 -0.28 9.05 -2.88
CA CYS A 40 0.70 10.10 -2.63
C CYS A 40 1.83 10.07 -3.67
N ILE A 41 2.40 8.89 -3.94
CA ILE A 41 3.47 8.71 -4.92
C ILE A 41 2.97 9.08 -6.32
N ALA A 42 1.78 8.61 -6.72
CA ALA A 42 1.21 8.95 -8.01
C ALA A 42 1.03 10.47 -8.20
N THR A 43 0.65 11.18 -7.14
CA THR A 43 0.47 12.64 -7.14
C THR A 43 1.80 13.38 -7.15
N ALA A 44 2.74 12.97 -6.29
CA ALA A 44 4.08 13.53 -6.19
C ALA A 44 4.84 13.47 -7.53
N TYR A 45 4.68 12.37 -8.25
CA TYR A 45 5.38 12.07 -9.49
C TYR A 45 4.51 12.23 -10.73
N ALA A 46 3.46 13.06 -10.69
CA ALA A 46 2.51 13.22 -11.79
C ALA A 46 3.15 13.58 -13.15
N ASN A 47 4.30 14.24 -13.15
CA ASN A 47 5.06 14.58 -14.37
C ASN A 47 5.97 13.44 -14.85
N GLU A 48 6.24 12.44 -14.01
CA GLU A 48 7.02 11.24 -14.32
C GLU A 48 6.06 10.11 -14.69
N LYS A 49 5.58 10.11 -15.95
CA LYS A 49 4.48 9.25 -16.42
C LYS A 49 4.59 7.78 -15.99
N GLY A 50 5.79 7.20 -16.05
CA GLY A 50 6.00 5.79 -15.66
C GLY A 50 5.69 5.54 -14.19
N ALA A 51 6.24 6.37 -13.30
CA ALA A 51 6.02 6.26 -11.86
C ALA A 51 4.56 6.58 -11.49
N ALA A 52 3.99 7.63 -12.08
CA ALA A 52 2.60 8.01 -11.82
C ALA A 52 1.61 6.92 -12.24
N VAL A 53 1.79 6.33 -13.43
CA VAL A 53 0.90 5.28 -13.96
C VAL A 53 1.01 4.00 -13.13
N ASP A 54 2.22 3.59 -12.76
CA ASP A 54 2.43 2.37 -11.98
C ASP A 54 1.84 2.49 -10.56
N ALA A 55 2.12 3.61 -9.88
CA ALA A 55 1.56 3.88 -8.56
C ALA A 55 0.03 4.05 -8.60
N GLY A 56 -0.51 4.76 -9.59
CA GLY A 56 -1.95 4.91 -9.79
C GLY A 56 -2.66 3.60 -10.13
N SER A 57 -2.02 2.71 -10.88
CA SER A 57 -2.54 1.36 -11.15
C SER A 57 -2.55 0.51 -9.87
N SER A 58 -1.53 0.65 -9.03
CA SER A 58 -1.47 0.01 -7.71
C SER A 58 -2.59 0.47 -6.78
N VAL A 59 -2.96 1.76 -6.79
CA VAL A 59 -4.15 2.26 -6.07
C VAL A 59 -5.40 1.50 -6.51
N THR A 60 -5.58 1.29 -7.81
CA THR A 60 -6.76 0.58 -8.35
C THR A 60 -6.80 -0.87 -7.91
N ALA A 61 -5.67 -1.58 -7.98
CA ALA A 61 -5.57 -2.98 -7.54
C ALA A 61 -5.86 -3.13 -6.03
N LEU A 62 -5.35 -2.22 -5.19
CA LEU A 62 -5.54 -2.29 -3.74
C LEU A 62 -7.00 -2.17 -3.31
N ARG A 63 -7.87 -1.55 -4.12
CA ARG A 63 -9.33 -1.47 -3.87
C ARG A 63 -9.98 -2.85 -3.79
N GLU A 64 -9.41 -3.86 -4.42
CA GLU A 64 -9.94 -5.23 -4.39
C GLU A 64 -9.76 -5.91 -3.01
N TRP A 65 -8.81 -5.44 -2.19
CA TRP A 65 -8.46 -6.05 -0.91
C TRP A 65 -8.70 -5.14 0.30
N THR A 66 -9.48 -4.08 0.16
CA THR A 66 -9.92 -3.24 1.28
C THR A 66 -11.41 -2.90 1.18
N TYR A 67 -12.08 -2.73 2.31
CA TYR A 67 -13.46 -2.26 2.37
C TYR A 67 -13.53 -0.92 3.10
N TYR A 68 -13.96 0.13 2.40
CA TYR A 68 -13.92 1.51 2.88
C TYR A 68 -15.05 2.35 2.27
N ASP A 69 -15.33 3.52 2.86
CA ASP A 69 -16.31 4.48 2.36
C ASP A 69 -15.84 5.06 1.02
N MET A 70 -16.31 4.48 -0.09
CA MET A 70 -15.93 4.90 -1.45
C MET A 70 -16.48 6.27 -1.84
N GLU A 71 -17.47 6.80 -1.12
CA GLU A 71 -18.01 8.13 -1.39
C GLU A 71 -17.12 9.21 -0.79
N LYS A 72 -16.66 9.03 0.46
CA LYS A 72 -15.90 10.06 1.20
C LYS A 72 -14.38 9.91 1.10
N SER A 73 -13.89 8.69 0.94
CA SER A 73 -12.45 8.43 0.96
C SER A 73 -11.67 9.10 -0.16
N PRO A 74 -12.15 9.21 -1.41
CA PRO A 74 -11.39 9.89 -2.47
C PRO A 74 -10.99 11.33 -2.10
N ASP A 75 -11.92 12.10 -1.52
CA ASP A 75 -11.65 13.46 -1.08
C ASP A 75 -10.76 13.52 0.17
N ALA A 76 -10.98 12.61 1.12
CA ALA A 76 -10.14 12.51 2.32
C ALA A 76 -8.67 12.21 1.97
N ILE A 77 -8.45 11.22 1.10
CA ILE A 77 -7.14 10.83 0.58
C ILE A 77 -6.48 12.00 -0.13
N ARG A 78 -7.17 12.63 -1.09
CA ARG A 78 -6.64 13.80 -1.83
C ARG A 78 -6.23 14.91 -0.87
N SER A 79 -7.13 15.28 0.05
CA SER A 79 -6.87 16.35 1.02
C SER A 79 -5.65 16.06 1.90
N LEU A 80 -5.47 14.82 2.36
CA LEU A 80 -4.31 14.43 3.15
C LEU A 80 -3.02 14.47 2.32
N VAL A 81 -3.04 13.91 1.11
CA VAL A 81 -1.90 13.92 0.19
C VAL A 81 -1.45 15.35 -0.14
N ASP A 82 -2.38 16.21 -0.53
CA ASP A 82 -2.08 17.60 -0.90
C ASP A 82 -1.41 18.35 0.26
N ARG A 83 -1.89 18.17 1.50
CA ARG A 83 -1.29 18.79 2.68
C ARG A 83 0.13 18.31 2.95
N TYR A 84 0.42 17.03 2.77
CA TYR A 84 1.76 16.49 2.98
C TYR A 84 2.72 16.93 1.88
N LEU A 85 2.31 16.90 0.61
CA LEU A 85 3.14 17.33 -0.51
C LEU A 85 3.44 18.83 -0.49
N ALA A 86 2.53 19.65 0.06
CA ALA A 86 2.72 21.09 0.24
C ALA A 86 3.71 21.46 1.37
N ARG A 87 4.18 20.50 2.19
CA ARG A 87 5.17 20.79 3.24
C ARG A 87 6.49 21.21 2.62
N ASP A 88 7.11 22.23 3.22
CA ASP A 88 8.42 22.72 2.81
C ASP A 88 9.51 21.95 3.56
N TYR A 89 10.16 21.02 2.85
CA TYR A 89 11.23 20.20 3.39
C TYR A 89 12.55 20.75 2.87
N TYR A 90 13.37 21.24 3.78
CA TYR A 90 14.66 21.81 3.45
C TYR A 90 15.77 21.09 4.20
N ASN A 91 16.78 20.62 3.46
CA ASN A 91 18.00 20.09 4.03
C ASN A 91 19.20 20.78 3.35
N PRO A 92 19.94 21.64 4.06
CA PRO A 92 21.09 22.36 3.50
C PRO A 92 22.16 21.44 2.89
N LEU A 93 22.35 20.24 3.46
CA LEU A 93 23.34 19.29 2.98
C LEU A 93 22.89 18.67 1.65
N ALA A 94 21.62 18.27 1.55
CA ALA A 94 21.11 17.70 0.31
C ALA A 94 21.07 18.73 -0.83
N GLU A 95 20.78 20.00 -0.52
CA GLU A 95 20.82 21.09 -1.51
C GLU A 95 22.22 21.33 -2.07
N SER A 96 23.27 20.98 -1.32
CA SER A 96 24.66 21.05 -1.81
C SER A 96 24.99 19.95 -2.81
N GLU A 97 24.22 18.85 -2.83
CA GLU A 97 24.39 17.71 -3.74
C GLU A 97 23.43 17.78 -4.93
N VAL A 98 22.16 18.10 -4.67
CA VAL A 98 21.08 18.21 -5.65
C VAL A 98 20.27 19.47 -5.35
N ARG A 99 20.37 20.47 -6.22
CA ARG A 99 19.66 21.75 -6.03
C ARG A 99 18.16 21.56 -6.18
N SER A 100 17.39 22.23 -5.32
CA SER A 100 15.92 22.29 -5.36
C SER A 100 15.25 20.93 -5.22
N ILE A 101 15.80 20.05 -4.40
CA ILE A 101 15.22 18.74 -4.12
C ILE A 101 13.99 18.90 -3.22
N LYS A 102 12.83 18.45 -3.69
CA LYS A 102 11.55 18.67 -3.00
C LYS A 102 11.25 17.67 -1.89
N PHE A 103 11.96 16.55 -1.84
CA PHE A 103 11.72 15.44 -0.90
C PHE A 103 10.31 14.84 -0.95
N ASP A 104 9.66 14.82 -2.12
CA ASP A 104 8.26 14.39 -2.22
C ASP A 104 8.02 12.93 -1.78
N LEU A 105 8.95 12.01 -2.07
CA LEU A 105 8.87 10.64 -1.54
C LEU A 105 8.95 10.59 -0.02
N LEU A 106 9.82 11.40 0.60
CA LEU A 106 9.93 11.46 2.06
C LEU A 106 8.64 11.98 2.68
N LYS A 107 8.00 12.99 2.07
CA LYS A 107 6.68 13.47 2.50
C LYS A 107 5.62 12.37 2.42
N CYS A 108 5.69 11.49 1.41
CA CYS A 108 4.80 10.34 1.31
C CYS A 108 5.07 9.28 2.40
N PHE A 109 6.32 9.06 2.81
CA PHE A 109 6.64 8.22 3.96
C PHE A 109 6.14 8.83 5.27
N ASP A 110 6.29 10.14 5.45
CA ASP A 110 5.75 10.81 6.63
C ASP A 110 4.22 10.77 6.67
N LEU A 111 3.56 10.89 5.51
CA LEU A 111 2.13 10.67 5.38
C LEU A 111 1.77 9.25 5.82
N TYR A 112 2.51 8.24 5.34
CA TYR A 112 2.27 6.85 5.67
C TYR A 112 2.39 6.59 7.18
N HIS A 113 3.32 7.24 7.87
CA HIS A 113 3.51 7.06 9.31
C HIS A 113 2.70 8.02 10.18
N SER A 114 1.81 8.83 9.59
CA SER A 114 1.09 9.90 10.29
C SER A 114 -0.07 9.45 11.18
N ASP A 115 -0.29 10.20 12.27
CA ASP A 115 -1.49 10.08 13.11
C ASP A 115 -2.75 10.50 12.35
N GLU A 116 -2.62 11.44 11.40
CA GLU A 116 -3.71 11.86 10.52
C GLU A 116 -4.19 10.72 9.61
N LEU A 117 -3.28 9.94 9.03
CA LEU A 117 -3.66 8.75 8.26
C LEU A 117 -4.27 7.68 9.18
N ALA A 118 -3.73 7.49 10.38
CA ALA A 118 -4.32 6.58 11.35
C ALA A 118 -5.75 7.00 11.74
N ALA A 119 -6.01 8.29 11.89
CA ALA A 119 -7.35 8.84 12.14
C ALA A 119 -8.28 8.65 10.96
N GLN A 120 -7.80 8.91 9.73
CA GLN A 120 -8.56 8.68 8.52
C GLN A 120 -8.96 7.21 8.37
N ILE A 121 -8.05 6.26 8.64
CA ILE A 121 -8.34 4.82 8.58
C ILE A 121 -9.51 4.47 9.51
N ARG A 122 -9.52 4.98 10.76
CA ARG A 122 -10.61 4.75 11.72
C ARG A 122 -11.96 5.29 11.26
N GLN A 123 -11.98 6.33 10.41
CA GLN A 123 -13.20 6.95 9.92
C GLN A 123 -13.70 6.32 8.62
N MET A 124 -12.78 5.85 7.77
CA MET A 124 -13.07 5.48 6.39
C MET A 124 -13.12 3.98 6.16
N VAL A 125 -12.36 3.18 6.91
CA VAL A 125 -12.27 1.73 6.70
C VAL A 125 -13.32 1.01 7.54
N LEU A 126 -14.14 0.19 6.89
CA LEU A 126 -15.10 -0.69 7.55
C LEU A 126 -14.40 -1.98 7.97
N ASP A 127 -14.61 -2.44 9.20
CA ASP A 127 -13.97 -3.63 9.77
C ASP A 127 -12.44 -3.67 9.55
N PRO A 128 -11.68 -2.70 10.08
CA PRO A 128 -10.27 -2.47 9.74
C PRO A 128 -9.34 -3.67 9.94
N GLU A 129 -9.66 -4.57 10.87
CA GLU A 129 -8.88 -5.77 11.20
C GLU A 129 -9.20 -6.98 10.32
N ARG A 130 -10.26 -6.90 9.49
CA ARG A 130 -10.64 -7.99 8.59
C ARG A 130 -9.65 -8.11 7.44
N THR A 131 -9.37 -9.33 7.01
CA THR A 131 -8.58 -9.63 5.80
C THR A 131 -9.51 -9.99 4.64
N SER A 132 -9.09 -9.74 3.40
CA SER A 132 -9.89 -10.07 2.19
C SER A 132 -10.01 -11.57 1.93
N ARG A 133 -9.11 -12.40 2.47
CA ARG A 133 -9.17 -13.86 2.44
C ARG A 133 -9.71 -14.39 3.78
N GLN A 134 -11.02 -14.28 3.96
CA GLN A 134 -11.80 -15.13 4.86
C GLN A 134 -13.10 -15.50 4.13
#